data_AF-A0AAV9UQM3-F1
#
_entry.id   AF-A0AAV9UQM3-F1
#
_cell.length_a   1.000
_cell.length_b   1.000
_cell.length_c   1.000
_cell.angle_alpha   90.00
_cell.angle_beta   90.00
_cell.angle_gamma   90.00
#
_symmetry.space_group_name_H-M   'P 1'
#
loop_
_entity.id
_entity.type
_entity.pdbx_description
1 polymer ?
#
loop_
_entity_poly.entity_id
_entity_poly.type
_entity_poly.pdbx_seq_one_letter_code
_entity_poly.pdbx_strand_id
1 'polypeptide(L)'
;MSGKEDIQMATTWSPGDYLTDQAETRLPFALVILNQPILDVKGFTRLWNNASLRVCADGGANHIYSLKIDNEILIPDCITGDLDSLQSKVGNDYRALGVAIVPDHSQDATDFTKSLNWILKQEKLHASPNQDAVSDDDDDEMCDGSGGVNVPRSDIYGVPWAGKPVAPSWIEHAPLDIVAYSATGGRMDQTFHAIDQLFQADHRLNGDKEEGSGESEGLGSQHTSSSTNTIRRKLVLMSDESVTFLLSRGRNVIKTPLEAFGKTCGLIPVAGASVITTKGLEWDLDAAETKFGGMVSTSNHLTRGEVEVVTTEPLLFTMEMRKARQ
;
A
#
# COMPACT_ATOMS: atom_id res chain seq x y z
N MET A 1 27.17 5.48 36.55
CA MET A 1 26.38 6.07 35.45
C MET A 1 25.78 4.92 34.67
N SER A 2 24.56 4.53 35.01
CA SER A 2 23.81 3.47 34.35
C SER A 2 23.10 4.11 33.15
N GLY A 3 23.64 3.89 31.95
CA GLY A 3 22.98 4.29 30.71
C GLY A 3 21.78 3.38 30.52
N LYS A 4 20.58 3.92 30.72
CA LYS A 4 19.38 3.30 30.17
C LYS A 4 19.52 3.41 28.66
N GLU A 5 19.87 2.31 27.99
CA GLU A 5 19.62 2.17 26.57
C GLU A 5 18.10 2.35 26.40
N ASP A 6 17.70 3.45 25.77
CA ASP A 6 16.33 3.58 25.28
C ASP A 6 16.11 2.42 24.31
N ILE A 7 15.41 1.37 24.76
CA ILE A 7 15.01 0.26 23.92
C ILE A 7 14.02 0.83 22.91
N GLN A 8 14.52 1.30 21.78
CA GLN A 8 13.68 1.71 20.67
C GLN A 8 12.90 0.47 20.22
N MET A 9 11.58 0.48 20.43
CA MET A 9 10.68 -0.60 20.03
C MET A 9 10.91 -0.95 18.57
N ALA A 10 11.21 -2.21 18.28
CA ALA A 10 11.50 -2.64 16.92
C ALA A 10 10.24 -2.62 16.04
N THR A 11 10.41 -2.26 14.78
CA THR A 11 9.34 -2.37 13.78
C THR A 11 9.31 -3.80 13.22
N THR A 12 8.21 -4.51 13.42
CA THR A 12 8.07 -5.90 12.93
C THR A 12 7.36 -5.95 11.58
N TRP A 13 7.94 -6.68 10.63
CA TRP A 13 7.40 -6.94 9.30
C TRP A 13 7.13 -8.43 9.13
N SER A 14 5.92 -8.80 8.69
CA SER A 14 5.51 -10.18 8.48
C SER A 14 4.79 -10.34 7.13
N PRO A 15 5.47 -10.12 5.99
CA PRO A 15 4.83 -10.18 4.68
C PRO A 15 4.28 -11.57 4.33
N GLY A 16 4.72 -12.63 5.01
CA GLY A 16 4.17 -13.97 4.88
C GLY A 16 2.72 -14.09 5.37
N ASP A 17 2.27 -13.20 6.26
CA ASP A 17 0.91 -13.23 6.81
C ASP A 17 -0.14 -12.93 5.73
N TYR A 18 0.22 -12.16 4.68
CA TYR A 18 -0.66 -11.92 3.53
C TYR A 18 -0.82 -13.14 2.61
N LEU A 19 0.08 -14.13 2.74
CA LEU A 19 0.16 -15.33 1.90
C LEU A 19 -0.16 -16.62 2.69
N THR A 20 -0.67 -16.52 3.92
CA THR A 20 -0.98 -17.68 4.77
C THR A 20 -2.18 -18.48 4.23
N ASP A 21 -2.15 -19.81 4.38
CA ASP A 21 -3.34 -20.67 4.22
C ASP A 21 -4.15 -20.82 5.52
N GLN A 22 -3.59 -20.38 6.65
CA GLN A 22 -4.24 -20.52 7.95
C GLN A 22 -5.23 -19.37 8.14
N ALA A 23 -6.52 -19.69 8.10
CA ALA A 23 -7.59 -18.71 8.19
C ALA A 23 -7.55 -17.94 9.54
N GLU A 24 -7.10 -18.57 10.61
CA GLU A 24 -7.05 -17.99 11.95
C GLU A 24 -5.95 -16.93 12.12
N THR A 25 -4.94 -16.93 11.24
CA THR A 25 -3.82 -15.96 11.27
C THR A 25 -3.91 -14.92 10.15
N ARG A 26 -4.98 -14.96 9.34
CA ARG A 26 -5.18 -14.05 8.23
C ARG A 26 -5.43 -12.63 8.75
N LEU A 27 -4.48 -11.74 8.48
CA LEU A 27 -4.66 -10.32 8.73
C LEU A 27 -5.58 -9.72 7.65
N PRO A 28 -6.49 -8.82 8.02
CA PRO A 28 -7.29 -8.07 7.06
C PRO A 28 -6.42 -7.02 6.36
N PHE A 29 -6.45 -7.00 5.03
CA PHE A 29 -5.70 -6.05 4.22
C PHE A 29 -6.45 -5.70 2.92
N ALA A 30 -6.11 -4.56 2.35
CA ALA A 30 -6.54 -4.16 1.01
C ALA A 30 -5.47 -4.56 -0.02
N LEU A 31 -5.92 -5.14 -1.14
CA LEU A 31 -5.11 -5.48 -2.28
C LEU A 31 -5.37 -4.47 -3.40
N VAL A 32 -4.33 -3.76 -3.83
CA VAL A 32 -4.36 -2.89 -5.01
C VAL A 32 -3.68 -3.63 -6.17
N ILE A 33 -4.37 -3.80 -7.29
CA ILE A 33 -3.84 -4.45 -8.49
C ILE A 33 -3.45 -3.38 -9.50
N LEU A 34 -2.16 -3.26 -9.79
CA LEU A 34 -1.63 -2.31 -10.78
C LEU A 34 -1.56 -2.89 -12.19
N ASN A 35 -1.32 -2.02 -13.16
CA ASN A 35 -1.35 -2.31 -14.59
C ASN A 35 -0.06 -3.01 -15.09
N GLN A 36 0.19 -4.23 -14.61
CA GLN A 36 1.20 -5.15 -15.19
C GLN A 36 0.65 -6.60 -15.25
N PRO A 37 1.15 -7.43 -16.19
CA PRO A 37 0.81 -8.84 -16.26
C PRO A 37 1.01 -9.59 -14.94
N ILE A 38 0.15 -10.56 -14.69
CA ILE A 38 0.22 -11.47 -13.53
C ILE A 38 0.66 -12.83 -14.05
N LEU A 39 1.88 -13.25 -13.72
CA LEU A 39 2.48 -14.49 -14.23
C LEU A 39 2.38 -15.64 -13.22
N ASP A 40 2.53 -15.38 -11.93
CA ASP A 40 2.31 -16.36 -10.87
C ASP A 40 0.83 -16.38 -10.45
N VAL A 41 0.01 -17.02 -11.29
CA VAL A 41 -1.44 -17.14 -11.05
C VAL A 41 -1.74 -17.80 -9.71
N LYS A 42 -0.95 -18.80 -9.27
CA LYS A 42 -1.19 -19.51 -8.00
C LYS A 42 -0.92 -18.59 -6.82
N GLY A 43 0.23 -17.91 -6.80
CA GLY A 43 0.60 -16.95 -5.77
C GLY A 43 -0.40 -15.79 -5.70
N PHE A 44 -0.74 -15.22 -6.85
CA PHE A 44 -1.74 -14.15 -6.94
C PHE A 44 -3.12 -14.60 -6.44
N THR A 45 -3.60 -15.78 -6.82
CA THR A 45 -4.90 -16.31 -6.38
C THR A 45 -4.96 -16.44 -4.85
N ARG A 46 -3.86 -16.88 -4.23
CA ARG A 46 -3.76 -16.96 -2.77
C ARG A 46 -3.89 -15.58 -2.13
N LEU A 47 -3.14 -14.60 -2.63
CA LEU A 47 -3.21 -13.22 -2.16
C LEU A 47 -4.61 -12.62 -2.35
N TRP A 48 -5.22 -12.82 -3.52
CA TRP A 48 -6.59 -12.40 -3.84
C TRP A 48 -7.61 -12.95 -2.85
N ASN A 49 -7.55 -14.25 -2.56
CA ASN A 49 -8.45 -14.91 -1.62
C ASN A 49 -8.22 -14.47 -0.17
N ASN A 50 -7.02 -14.01 0.15
CA ASN A 50 -6.67 -13.48 1.47
C ASN A 50 -7.09 -12.02 1.68
N ALA A 51 -7.18 -11.23 0.61
CA ALA A 51 -7.55 -9.82 0.68
C ALA A 51 -9.00 -9.59 1.12
N SER A 52 -9.21 -8.60 1.98
CA SER A 52 -10.54 -8.19 2.47
C SER A 52 -11.19 -7.10 1.61
N LEU A 53 -10.37 -6.33 0.90
CA LEU A 53 -10.77 -5.31 -0.07
C LEU A 53 -9.87 -5.41 -1.31
N ARG A 54 -10.44 -5.38 -2.52
CA ARG A 54 -9.72 -5.58 -3.79
C ARG A 54 -9.96 -4.45 -4.78
N VAL A 55 -8.97 -3.59 -4.97
CA VAL A 55 -9.06 -2.41 -5.83
C VAL A 55 -8.18 -2.60 -7.06
N CYS A 56 -8.73 -2.41 -8.25
CA CYS A 56 -7.93 -2.34 -9.48
C CYS A 56 -7.62 -0.90 -9.82
N ALA A 57 -6.33 -0.60 -10.05
CA ALA A 57 -5.89 0.66 -10.62
C ALA A 57 -5.98 0.58 -12.14
N ASP A 58 -7.04 1.17 -12.68
CA ASP A 58 -7.33 1.30 -14.11
C ASP A 58 -7.09 0.00 -14.91
N GLY A 59 -6.02 -0.05 -15.71
CA GLY A 59 -5.67 -1.19 -16.54
C GLY A 59 -5.37 -2.48 -15.77
N GLY A 60 -5.12 -2.40 -14.46
CA GLY A 60 -5.02 -3.57 -13.57
C GLY A 60 -6.24 -4.49 -13.65
N ALA A 61 -7.42 -3.92 -13.93
CA ALA A 61 -8.65 -4.69 -14.12
C ALA A 61 -8.60 -5.59 -15.37
N ASN A 62 -7.91 -5.16 -16.44
CA ASN A 62 -7.76 -5.98 -17.65
C ASN A 62 -7.01 -7.27 -17.35
N HIS A 63 -5.97 -7.19 -16.50
CA HIS A 63 -5.13 -8.34 -16.17
C HIS A 63 -5.91 -9.39 -15.39
N ILE A 64 -6.63 -9.01 -14.33
CA ILE A 64 -7.42 -9.97 -13.56
C ILE A 64 -8.62 -10.54 -14.35
N TYR A 65 -9.21 -9.73 -15.24
CA TYR A 65 -10.28 -10.20 -16.12
C TYR A 65 -9.79 -11.31 -17.07
N SER A 66 -8.53 -11.19 -17.53
CA SER A 66 -7.93 -12.17 -18.45
C SER A 66 -7.54 -13.50 -17.79
N LEU A 67 -7.27 -13.50 -16.47
CA LEU A 67 -6.74 -14.67 -15.76
C LEU A 67 -7.70 -15.86 -15.71
N LYS A 68 -9.00 -15.60 -15.49
CA LYS A 68 -10.07 -16.60 -15.31
C LYS A 68 -9.64 -17.85 -14.51
N ILE A 69 -9.82 -17.81 -13.19
CA ILE A 69 -9.47 -18.95 -12.32
C ILE A 69 -10.68 -19.88 -12.26
N ASP A 70 -10.46 -21.16 -12.55
CA ASP A 70 -11.53 -22.18 -12.62
C ASP A 70 -12.69 -21.79 -13.55
N ASN A 71 -12.37 -21.08 -14.64
CA ASN A 71 -13.31 -20.47 -15.59
C ASN A 71 -14.20 -19.34 -15.03
N GLU A 72 -13.94 -18.88 -13.81
CA GLU A 72 -14.65 -17.76 -13.19
C GLU A 72 -13.88 -16.45 -13.33
N ILE A 73 -14.62 -15.36 -13.55
CA ILE A 73 -14.06 -14.01 -13.59
C ILE A 73 -13.83 -13.56 -12.14
N LEU A 74 -12.63 -13.09 -11.85
CA LEU A 74 -12.34 -12.42 -10.60
C LEU A 74 -13.05 -11.07 -10.55
N ILE A 75 -13.91 -10.88 -9.54
CA ILE A 75 -14.71 -9.67 -9.35
C ILE A 75 -14.03 -8.78 -8.30
N PRO A 76 -13.40 -7.65 -8.69
CA PRO A 76 -12.86 -6.70 -7.73
C PRO A 76 -14.00 -5.95 -7.06
N ASP A 77 -13.65 -5.29 -5.97
CA ASP A 77 -14.55 -4.45 -5.20
C ASP A 77 -14.73 -3.08 -5.85
N CYS A 78 -13.66 -2.55 -6.43
CA CYS A 78 -13.62 -1.26 -7.10
C CYS A 78 -12.59 -1.25 -8.22
N ILE A 79 -12.86 -0.49 -9.28
CA ILE A 79 -11.89 -0.10 -10.31
C ILE A 79 -11.79 1.42 -10.26
N THR A 80 -10.58 1.97 -10.13
CA THR A 80 -10.36 3.42 -10.03
C THR A 80 -9.14 3.85 -10.85
N GLY A 81 -9.14 5.10 -11.30
CA GLY A 81 -8.11 5.67 -12.15
C GLY A 81 -8.71 6.66 -13.14
N ASP A 82 -7.91 7.23 -14.04
CA ASP A 82 -8.46 8.06 -15.12
C ASP A 82 -9.17 7.27 -16.23
N LEU A 83 -9.03 5.93 -16.19
CA LEU A 83 -9.70 4.97 -17.06
C LEU A 83 -9.17 4.97 -18.50
N ASP A 84 -7.94 5.45 -18.72
CA ASP A 84 -7.32 5.52 -20.05
C ASP A 84 -6.78 4.15 -20.53
N SER A 85 -6.51 3.25 -19.59
CA SER A 85 -5.96 1.92 -19.84
C SER A 85 -7.01 0.81 -19.72
N LEU A 86 -8.12 1.03 -19.01
CA LEU A 86 -9.23 0.09 -18.90
C LEU A 86 -9.90 -0.13 -20.26
N GLN A 87 -9.91 -1.37 -20.74
CA GLN A 87 -10.58 -1.71 -21.98
C GLN A 87 -12.09 -1.53 -21.85
N SER A 88 -12.74 -0.87 -22.82
CA SER A 88 -14.18 -0.57 -22.75
C SER A 88 -15.05 -1.81 -22.55
N LYS A 89 -14.69 -2.94 -23.18
CA LYS A 89 -15.38 -4.21 -22.98
C LYS A 89 -15.25 -4.71 -21.53
N VAL A 90 -14.03 -4.70 -20.99
CA VAL A 90 -13.75 -5.16 -19.62
C VAL A 90 -14.50 -4.29 -18.62
N GLY A 91 -14.44 -2.96 -18.77
CA GLY A 91 -15.19 -2.03 -17.93
C GLY A 91 -16.71 -2.25 -18.01
N ASN A 92 -17.27 -2.47 -19.21
CA ASN A 92 -18.70 -2.74 -19.37
C ASN A 92 -19.13 -4.05 -18.70
N ASP A 93 -18.34 -5.11 -18.84
CA ASP A 93 -18.62 -6.39 -18.20
C ASP A 93 -18.57 -6.28 -16.68
N TYR A 94 -17.58 -5.57 -16.12
CA TYR A 94 -17.50 -5.33 -14.68
C TYR A 94 -18.65 -4.47 -14.15
N ARG A 95 -19.09 -3.44 -14.88
CA ARG A 95 -20.31 -2.69 -14.53
C ARG A 95 -21.54 -3.59 -14.50
N ALA A 96 -21.69 -4.49 -15.47
CA ALA A 96 -22.79 -5.45 -15.50
C ALA A 96 -22.76 -6.44 -14.33
N LEU A 97 -21.57 -6.72 -13.77
CA LEU A 97 -21.38 -7.51 -12.55
C LEU A 97 -21.55 -6.69 -11.26
N GLY A 98 -21.87 -5.39 -11.35
CA GLY A 98 -22.09 -4.51 -10.20
C GLY A 98 -20.80 -3.97 -9.57
N VAL A 99 -19.66 -4.04 -10.27
CA VAL A 99 -18.41 -3.44 -9.79
C VAL A 99 -18.48 -1.92 -9.90
N ALA A 100 -18.10 -1.22 -8.83
CA ALA A 100 -17.96 0.23 -8.86
C ALA A 100 -16.77 0.63 -9.74
N ILE A 101 -17.00 1.51 -10.71
CA ILE A 101 -15.95 2.11 -11.55
C ILE A 101 -15.90 3.60 -11.24
N VAL A 102 -14.82 4.03 -10.60
CA VAL A 102 -14.64 5.37 -10.02
C VAL A 102 -13.61 6.15 -10.84
N PRO A 103 -14.05 7.02 -11.78
CA PRO A 103 -13.14 7.84 -12.56
C PRO A 103 -12.48 8.91 -11.70
N ASP A 104 -11.19 9.12 -11.89
CA ASP A 104 -10.43 10.23 -11.34
C ASP A 104 -9.50 10.78 -12.42
N HIS A 105 -9.88 11.92 -12.99
CA HIS A 105 -9.20 12.54 -14.12
C HIS A 105 -7.99 13.41 -13.74
N SER A 106 -7.60 13.42 -12.45
CA SER A 106 -6.40 14.14 -12.01
C SER A 106 -5.18 13.70 -12.81
N GLN A 107 -4.44 14.68 -13.34
CA GLN A 107 -3.17 14.47 -14.05
C GLN A 107 -1.96 14.60 -13.10
N ASP A 108 -2.18 15.05 -11.87
CA ASP A 108 -1.14 15.24 -10.86
C ASP A 108 -0.97 14.00 -9.95
N ALA A 109 -1.77 12.95 -10.17
CA ALA A 109 -1.71 11.71 -9.41
C ALA A 109 -1.74 10.49 -10.34
N THR A 110 -0.94 9.47 -10.04
CA THR A 110 -1.01 8.18 -10.76
C THR A 110 -2.22 7.36 -10.28
N ASP A 111 -2.61 6.35 -11.06
CA ASP A 111 -3.70 5.44 -10.65
C ASP A 111 -3.39 4.66 -9.38
N PHE A 112 -2.11 4.46 -9.07
CA PHE A 112 -1.73 3.91 -7.77
C PHE A 112 -2.10 4.87 -6.63
N THR A 113 -1.72 6.15 -6.75
CA THR A 113 -2.07 7.18 -5.76
C THR A 113 -3.59 7.38 -5.64
N LYS A 114 -4.31 7.40 -6.77
CA LYS A 114 -5.78 7.47 -6.81
C LYS A 114 -6.42 6.29 -6.05
N SER A 115 -5.89 5.07 -6.25
CA SER A 115 -6.34 3.87 -5.53
C SER A 115 -6.11 3.95 -4.02
N LEU A 116 -4.93 4.42 -3.59
CA LEU A 116 -4.62 4.61 -2.17
C LEU A 116 -5.53 5.65 -1.51
N ASN A 117 -5.75 6.78 -2.19
CA ASN A 117 -6.63 7.85 -1.72
C ASN A 117 -8.08 7.37 -1.61
N TRP A 118 -8.54 6.57 -2.57
CA TRP A 118 -9.87 5.98 -2.54
C TRP A 118 -10.03 5.06 -1.31
N ILE A 119 -9.09 4.15 -1.05
CA ILE A 119 -9.12 3.27 0.14
C ILE A 119 -9.21 4.10 1.43
N LEU A 120 -8.33 5.09 1.58
CA LEU A 120 -8.29 6.01 2.72
C LEU A 120 -9.63 6.73 2.93
N LYS A 121 -10.25 7.17 1.84
CA LYS A 121 -11.54 7.84 1.88
C LYS A 121 -12.65 6.89 2.33
N GLN A 122 -12.67 5.65 1.83
CA GLN A 122 -13.66 4.65 2.24
C GLN A 122 -13.54 4.33 3.74
N GLU A 123 -12.33 4.16 4.26
CA GLU A 123 -12.12 3.94 5.70
C GLU A 123 -12.62 5.12 6.55
N LYS A 124 -12.33 6.37 6.13
CA LYS A 124 -12.83 7.57 6.82
C LYS A 124 -14.36 7.67 6.82
N LEU A 125 -14.98 7.46 5.66
CA LEU A 125 -16.44 7.49 5.50
C LEU A 125 -17.12 6.45 6.40
N HIS A 126 -16.52 5.27 6.55
CA HIS A 126 -17.09 4.19 7.35
C HIS A 126 -16.69 4.20 8.83
N ALA A 127 -15.67 4.98 9.22
CA ALA A 127 -15.30 5.20 10.62
C ALA A 127 -16.28 6.11 11.39
N SER A 128 -17.07 6.93 10.68
CA SER A 128 -18.05 7.86 11.27
C SER A 128 -19.45 7.63 10.67
N PRO A 129 -20.23 6.64 11.14
CA PRO A 129 -21.54 6.33 10.57
C PRO A 129 -22.61 7.42 10.75
N ASN A 130 -22.28 8.59 11.34
CA ASN A 130 -23.26 9.53 11.89
C ASN A 130 -22.89 11.02 11.70
N GLN A 131 -22.15 11.38 10.64
CA GLN A 131 -22.07 12.77 10.20
C GLN A 131 -22.60 12.87 8.77
N ASP A 132 -23.88 13.20 8.67
CA ASP A 132 -24.52 13.70 7.47
C ASP A 132 -23.75 14.89 6.90
N ALA A 133 -23.65 14.93 5.57
CA ALA A 133 -23.61 16.12 4.73
C ALA A 133 -22.96 17.37 5.37
N VAL A 134 -21.63 17.46 5.30
CA VAL A 134 -20.99 18.76 5.33
C VAL A 134 -21.33 19.44 4.00
N SER A 135 -21.98 20.59 4.09
CA SER A 135 -22.15 21.52 2.98
C SER A 135 -20.79 22.14 2.72
N ASP A 136 -20.19 21.82 1.58
CA ASP A 136 -18.99 22.49 1.09
C ASP A 136 -19.39 23.86 0.53
N ASP A 137 -19.63 24.83 1.43
CA ASP A 137 -19.49 26.26 1.12
C ASP A 137 -18.00 26.59 1.27
N ASP A 138 -17.23 26.39 0.20
CA ASP A 138 -16.01 27.18 -0.06
C ASP A 138 -15.78 27.23 -1.58
N ASP A 139 -15.95 28.44 -2.09
CA ASP A 139 -15.75 28.86 -3.46
C ASP A 139 -14.30 28.62 -3.93
N ASP A 140 -14.12 28.09 -5.15
CA ASP A 140 -13.08 28.63 -6.05
C ASP A 140 -13.35 28.29 -7.53
N GLU A 141 -12.94 29.25 -8.37
CA GLU A 141 -13.44 29.59 -9.69
C GLU A 141 -13.15 28.62 -10.86
N MET A 142 -14.16 28.50 -11.72
CA MET A 142 -14.15 28.52 -13.21
C MET A 142 -12.86 28.16 -13.96
N CYS A 143 -12.91 27.05 -14.72
CA CYS A 143 -12.27 26.91 -16.03
C CYS A 143 -13.16 26.06 -16.97
N ASP A 144 -12.94 26.24 -18.26
CA ASP A 144 -13.93 26.35 -19.31
C ASP A 144 -14.39 25.05 -20.04
N GLY A 145 -15.60 25.10 -20.58
CA GLY A 145 -15.81 24.88 -22.00
C GLY A 145 -15.47 23.53 -22.63
N SER A 146 -15.97 22.40 -22.13
CA SER A 146 -16.35 21.29 -23.02
C SER A 146 -17.52 20.49 -22.46
N GLY A 147 -18.48 20.15 -23.32
CA GLY A 147 -19.77 19.53 -22.98
C GLY A 147 -19.68 18.09 -22.46
N GLY A 148 -19.09 17.91 -21.28
CA GLY A 148 -19.22 16.70 -20.48
C GLY A 148 -20.53 16.71 -19.72
N VAL A 149 -21.18 15.54 -19.65
CA VAL A 149 -22.36 15.31 -18.80
C VAL A 149 -22.03 15.78 -17.38
N ASN A 150 -22.88 16.66 -16.84
CA ASN A 150 -22.75 17.22 -15.51
C ASN A 150 -23.04 16.10 -14.50
N VAL A 151 -22.02 15.32 -14.12
CA VAL A 151 -22.12 14.29 -13.09
C VAL A 151 -21.91 14.99 -11.75
N PRO A 152 -22.89 14.97 -10.83
CA PRO A 152 -22.74 15.55 -9.49
C PRO A 152 -21.47 15.02 -8.81
N ARG A 153 -20.72 15.89 -8.13
CA ARG A 153 -19.49 15.53 -7.39
C ARG A 153 -19.72 14.46 -6.30
N SER A 154 -20.97 14.27 -5.87
CA SER A 154 -21.43 13.17 -5.03
C SER A 154 -21.28 11.78 -5.68
N ASP A 155 -21.26 11.71 -7.00
CA ASP A 155 -21.20 10.44 -7.75
C ASP A 155 -19.76 9.98 -8.04
N ILE A 156 -18.77 10.88 -7.89
CA ILE A 156 -17.35 10.54 -8.03
C ILE A 156 -16.82 9.94 -6.73
N TYR A 157 -17.43 10.26 -5.59
CA TYR A 157 -16.86 9.95 -4.28
C TYR A 157 -17.84 9.51 -3.20
N GLY A 158 -19.10 9.29 -3.54
CA GLY A 158 -20.19 9.06 -2.58
C GLY A 158 -21.24 8.05 -3.03
N VAL A 159 -20.95 7.19 -4.01
CA VAL A 159 -21.82 6.03 -4.25
C VAL A 159 -21.68 5.10 -3.05
N PRO A 160 -22.74 4.83 -2.27
CA PRO A 160 -22.70 3.81 -1.22
C PRO A 160 -22.36 2.49 -1.91
N TRP A 161 -21.18 1.95 -1.60
CA TRP A 161 -20.64 0.66 -2.00
C TRP A 161 -21.62 -0.22 -2.81
N ALA A 162 -21.64 -0.02 -4.14
CA ALA A 162 -22.30 -0.85 -5.14
C ALA A 162 -23.74 -1.31 -4.82
N GLY A 163 -24.54 -0.55 -4.08
CA GLY A 163 -25.89 -0.99 -3.68
C GLY A 163 -25.91 -2.33 -2.92
N LYS A 164 -24.77 -2.76 -2.36
CA LYS A 164 -24.69 -3.99 -1.56
C LYS A 164 -25.29 -3.68 -0.18
N PRO A 165 -26.34 -4.39 0.24
CA PRO A 165 -27.14 -4.04 1.42
C PRO A 165 -26.42 -4.21 2.77
N VAL A 166 -25.15 -4.63 2.78
CA VAL A 166 -24.36 -4.90 3.99
C VAL A 166 -23.05 -4.14 3.89
N ALA A 167 -22.73 -3.39 4.94
CA ALA A 167 -21.43 -2.75 5.09
C ALA A 167 -20.32 -3.82 4.93
N PRO A 168 -19.28 -3.58 4.11
CA PRO A 168 -18.22 -4.54 3.92
C PRO A 168 -17.60 -5.01 5.25
N SER A 169 -17.37 -6.31 5.41
CA SER A 169 -16.77 -6.89 6.62
C SER A 169 -15.36 -6.35 6.92
N TRP A 170 -14.67 -5.79 5.91
CA TRP A 170 -13.36 -5.18 6.11
C TRP A 170 -13.39 -3.89 6.93
N ILE A 171 -14.54 -3.21 7.03
CA ILE A 171 -14.70 -1.94 7.77
C ILE A 171 -14.39 -2.13 9.26
N GLU A 172 -14.82 -3.25 9.84
CA GLU A 172 -14.58 -3.58 11.26
C GLU A 172 -13.09 -3.75 11.59
N HIS A 173 -12.27 -3.89 10.55
CA HIS A 173 -10.84 -4.10 10.64
C HIS A 173 -10.01 -2.90 10.14
N ALA A 174 -10.67 -1.80 9.76
CA ALA A 174 -9.98 -0.60 9.34
C ALA A 174 -9.19 0.05 10.52
N PRO A 175 -8.05 0.70 10.25
CA PRO A 175 -7.42 0.83 8.95
C PRO A 175 -6.67 -0.45 8.53
N LEU A 176 -6.79 -0.77 7.25
CA LEU A 176 -6.18 -1.97 6.67
C LEU A 176 -4.72 -1.75 6.33
N ASP A 177 -3.91 -2.80 6.40
CA ASP A 177 -2.65 -2.84 5.64
C ASP A 177 -2.96 -2.81 4.14
N ILE A 178 -2.03 -2.30 3.33
CA ILE A 178 -2.18 -2.26 1.87
C ILE A 178 -1.07 -3.06 1.22
N VAL A 179 -1.47 -3.98 0.33
CA VAL A 179 -0.57 -4.71 -0.56
C VAL A 179 -0.82 -4.24 -1.98
N ALA A 180 0.17 -3.63 -2.61
CA ALA A 180 0.11 -3.24 -4.02
C ALA A 180 0.78 -4.32 -4.87
N TYR A 181 -0.01 -5.08 -5.61
CA TYR A 181 0.46 -6.13 -6.51
C TYR A 181 0.75 -5.57 -7.91
N SER A 182 1.71 -6.17 -8.60
CA SER A 182 2.20 -5.67 -9.89
C SER A 182 2.85 -4.27 -9.79
N ALA A 183 3.34 -3.93 -8.60
CA ALA A 183 3.90 -2.61 -8.29
C ALA A 183 5.36 -2.42 -8.73
N THR A 184 6.09 -3.52 -8.86
CA THR A 184 7.47 -3.53 -9.34
C THR A 184 7.55 -4.29 -10.67
N GLY A 185 8.39 -3.78 -11.58
CA GLY A 185 8.45 -4.28 -12.96
C GLY A 185 7.80 -3.32 -13.95
N GLY A 186 7.88 -3.66 -15.24
CA GLY A 186 7.36 -2.80 -16.30
C GLY A 186 8.15 -1.49 -16.47
N ARG A 187 7.43 -0.37 -16.52
CA ARG A 187 7.99 0.98 -16.70
C ARG A 187 8.80 1.39 -15.46
N MET A 188 10.05 1.80 -15.66
CA MET A 188 10.97 2.16 -14.58
C MET A 188 10.45 3.34 -13.75
N ASP A 189 9.93 4.38 -14.41
CA ASP A 189 9.34 5.55 -13.75
C ASP A 189 8.18 5.16 -12.82
N GLN A 190 7.33 4.22 -13.25
CA GLN A 190 6.23 3.70 -12.42
C GLN A 190 6.73 2.88 -11.23
N THR A 191 7.80 2.09 -11.41
CA THR A 191 8.43 1.37 -10.29
C THR A 191 8.98 2.36 -9.25
N PHE A 192 9.63 3.44 -9.67
CA PHE A 192 10.11 4.47 -8.74
C PHE A 192 8.97 5.24 -8.08
N HIS A 193 7.86 5.51 -8.79
CA HIS A 193 6.65 6.07 -8.18
C HIS A 193 6.08 5.15 -7.11
N ALA A 194 6.02 3.85 -7.35
CA ALA A 194 5.56 2.89 -6.34
C ALA A 194 6.47 2.85 -5.11
N ILE A 195 7.79 2.95 -5.30
CA ILE A 195 8.75 3.08 -4.20
C ILE A 195 8.51 4.40 -3.45
N ASP A 196 8.27 5.51 -4.14
CA ASP A 196 7.95 6.80 -3.52
C ASP A 196 6.68 6.73 -2.66
N GLN A 197 5.65 5.98 -3.07
CA GLN A 197 4.47 5.73 -2.23
C GLN A 197 4.82 5.04 -0.90
N LEU A 198 5.87 4.20 -0.83
CA LEU A 198 6.33 3.65 0.45
C LEU A 198 6.89 4.74 1.38
N PHE A 199 7.58 5.73 0.83
CA PHE A 199 8.09 6.88 1.59
C PHE A 199 6.94 7.76 2.07
N GLN A 200 5.97 8.05 1.19
CA GLN A 200 4.79 8.83 1.55
C GLN A 200 3.94 8.14 2.63
N ALA A 201 3.87 6.80 2.61
CA ALA A 201 3.12 6.02 3.60
C ALA A 201 3.82 5.94 4.98
N ASP A 202 5.14 6.10 5.06
CA ASP A 202 5.84 6.06 6.36
C ASP A 202 5.68 7.38 7.10
N HIS A 203 4.64 7.45 7.95
CA HIS A 203 4.34 8.62 8.80
C HIS A 203 5.55 9.10 9.64
N ARG A 204 6.51 8.21 9.93
CA ARG A 204 7.75 8.55 10.66
C ARG A 204 8.73 9.41 9.86
N LEU A 205 8.57 9.48 8.54
CA LEU A 205 9.40 10.32 7.66
C LEU A 205 8.79 11.68 7.40
N ASN A 206 7.46 11.77 7.45
CA ASN A 206 6.74 13.00 7.17
C ASN A 206 6.71 13.98 8.36
N GLY A 207 7.25 13.57 9.50
CA GLY A 207 7.09 14.25 10.78
C GLY A 207 5.63 14.21 11.20
N ASP A 208 5.36 14.19 12.51
CA ASP A 208 4.06 14.66 12.98
C ASP A 208 4.02 16.16 12.67
N LYS A 209 3.70 16.54 11.43
CA LYS A 209 3.32 17.91 11.10
C LYS A 209 1.94 18.09 11.71
N GLU A 210 1.94 18.50 12.97
CA GLU A 210 0.83 19.25 13.54
C GLU A 210 0.44 20.32 12.52
N GLU A 211 -0.77 20.24 11.98
CA GLU A 211 -1.40 21.37 11.32
C GLU A 211 -1.53 22.49 12.36
N GLY A 212 -0.64 23.47 12.27
CA GLY A 212 -0.54 24.52 13.27
C GLY A 212 0.46 25.60 12.91
N SER A 213 0.26 26.30 11.79
CA SER A 213 0.83 27.64 11.62
C SER A 213 -0.19 28.60 10.98
N GLY A 214 -1.33 28.73 11.66
CA GLY A 214 -2.10 29.97 11.62
C GLY A 214 -1.70 30.82 12.82
N GLU A 215 -0.90 31.86 12.61
CA GLU A 215 -0.67 32.88 13.62
C GLU A 215 -1.99 33.62 13.91
N SER A 216 -2.58 33.38 15.07
CA SER A 216 -3.46 34.37 15.70
C SER A 216 -3.27 34.33 17.21
N GLU A 217 -2.84 35.46 17.76
CA GLU A 217 -2.74 35.70 19.20
C GLU A 217 -4.14 35.74 19.84
N GLY A 218 -4.38 34.98 20.93
CA GLY A 218 -5.58 35.16 21.73
C GLY A 218 -5.94 34.05 22.72
N LEU A 219 -5.63 34.29 24.00
CA LEU A 219 -6.24 33.76 25.23
C LEU A 219 -6.67 32.26 25.33
N GLY A 220 -5.83 31.48 26.01
CA GLY A 220 -6.18 30.63 27.14
C GLY A 220 -7.38 29.68 27.03
N SER A 221 -7.14 28.43 26.63
CA SER A 221 -7.92 27.27 27.07
C SER A 221 -7.00 26.05 27.21
N GLN A 222 -7.02 25.43 28.39
CA GLN A 222 -6.34 24.16 28.64
C GLN A 222 -7.03 23.06 27.82
N HIS A 223 -6.45 22.70 26.67
CA HIS A 223 -6.83 21.48 25.97
C HIS A 223 -5.87 20.36 26.35
N THR A 224 -6.45 19.36 27.01
CA THR A 224 -5.84 18.05 27.27
C THR A 224 -5.33 17.46 25.96
N SER A 225 -4.03 17.22 25.89
CA SER A 225 -3.37 16.50 24.79
C SER A 225 -3.91 15.08 24.72
N SER A 226 -4.96 14.87 23.91
CA SER A 226 -5.39 13.56 23.47
C SER A 226 -4.35 13.07 22.46
N SER A 227 -3.44 12.22 22.92
CA SER A 227 -2.51 11.49 22.06
C SER A 227 -3.32 10.69 21.04
N THR A 228 -3.54 11.23 19.85
CA THR A 228 -4.11 10.48 18.73
C THR A 228 -3.11 9.41 18.38
N ASN A 229 -3.43 8.17 18.77
CA ASN A 229 -2.64 6.99 18.46
C ASN A 229 -2.70 6.79 16.93
N THR A 230 -1.79 7.42 16.18
CA THR A 230 -1.75 7.37 14.72
C THR A 230 -1.60 5.90 14.32
N ILE A 231 -2.67 5.33 13.78
CA ILE A 231 -2.68 3.90 13.47
C ILE A 231 -1.67 3.66 12.34
N ARG A 232 -0.66 2.83 12.62
CA ARG A 232 0.42 2.55 11.67
C ARG A 232 -0.02 1.47 10.67
N ARG A 233 -0.49 1.91 9.51
CA ARG A 233 -0.67 1.06 8.32
C ARG A 233 0.68 0.65 7.73
N LYS A 234 0.79 -0.59 7.25
CA LYS A 234 1.89 -1.01 6.37
C LYS A 234 1.48 -0.91 4.91
N LEU A 235 2.38 -0.42 4.08
CA LEU A 235 2.31 -0.53 2.62
C LEU A 235 3.40 -1.50 2.16
N VAL A 236 3.00 -2.50 1.37
CA VAL A 236 3.91 -3.52 0.84
C VAL A 236 3.70 -3.60 -0.68
N LEU A 237 4.80 -3.53 -1.42
CA LEU A 237 4.80 -3.76 -2.86
C LEU A 237 5.07 -5.23 -3.12
N MET A 238 4.26 -5.87 -3.95
CA MET A 238 4.44 -7.25 -4.36
C MET A 238 4.38 -7.37 -5.89
N SER A 239 5.10 -8.35 -6.42
CA SER A 239 5.03 -8.79 -7.81
C SER A 239 5.22 -10.31 -7.87
N ASP A 240 5.25 -10.86 -9.07
CA ASP A 240 5.60 -12.27 -9.29
C ASP A 240 7.01 -12.62 -8.80
N GLU A 241 7.91 -11.62 -8.71
CA GLU A 241 9.33 -11.84 -8.47
C GLU A 241 9.78 -11.38 -7.07
N SER A 242 9.11 -10.40 -6.46
CA SER A 242 9.57 -9.86 -5.17
C SER A 242 8.47 -9.29 -4.27
N VAL A 243 8.79 -9.26 -2.98
CA VAL A 243 8.11 -8.43 -1.97
C VAL A 243 9.07 -7.34 -1.53
N THR A 244 8.59 -6.10 -1.53
CA THR A 244 9.37 -4.89 -1.23
C THR A 244 8.62 -3.98 -0.26
N PHE A 245 9.30 -3.47 0.76
CA PHE A 245 8.76 -2.50 1.71
C PHE A 245 9.87 -1.65 2.32
N LEU A 246 9.50 -0.55 2.97
CA LEU A 246 10.43 0.42 3.52
C LEU A 246 10.70 0.15 5.01
N LEU A 247 11.95 -0.14 5.34
CA LEU A 247 12.41 -0.17 6.72
C LEU A 247 12.64 1.26 7.20
N SER A 248 12.10 1.60 8.36
CA SER A 248 12.34 2.92 8.96
C SER A 248 13.62 2.94 9.76
N ARG A 249 14.07 4.15 10.13
CA ARG A 249 15.23 4.35 11.00
C ARG A 249 15.10 3.54 12.30
N GLY A 250 16.22 3.00 12.76
CA GLY A 250 16.31 2.18 13.96
C GLY A 250 16.19 0.68 13.67
N ARG A 251 15.67 -0.07 14.65
CA ARG A 251 15.63 -1.53 14.63
C ARG A 251 14.37 -2.05 13.93
N ASN A 252 14.56 -2.93 12.95
CA ASN A 252 13.52 -3.62 12.20
C ASN A 252 13.72 -5.13 12.32
N VAL A 253 12.62 -5.88 12.50
CA VAL A 253 12.60 -7.34 12.54
C VAL A 253 11.68 -7.84 11.44
N ILE A 254 12.21 -8.62 10.51
CA ILE A 254 11.49 -9.14 9.36
C ILE A 254 11.31 -10.65 9.54
N LYS A 255 10.05 -11.11 9.58
CA LYS A 255 9.71 -12.53 9.52
C LYS A 255 9.78 -12.99 8.08
N THR A 256 10.61 -14.00 7.85
CA THR A 256 10.94 -14.52 6.52
C THR A 256 10.67 -16.02 6.45
N PRO A 257 9.39 -16.46 6.52
CA PRO A 257 9.03 -17.86 6.35
C PRO A 257 9.63 -18.40 5.05
N LEU A 258 10.63 -19.28 5.21
CA LEU A 258 11.42 -19.83 4.11
C LEU A 258 10.62 -20.81 3.26
N GLU A 259 9.33 -21.01 3.52
CA GLU A 259 8.37 -21.72 2.68
C GLU A 259 7.70 -20.81 1.67
N ALA A 260 7.52 -19.52 2.00
CA ALA A 260 6.84 -18.53 1.16
C ALA A 260 7.80 -17.72 0.29
N PHE A 261 9.05 -17.53 0.76
CA PHE A 261 10.02 -16.67 0.08
C PHE A 261 11.17 -17.43 -0.56
N GLY A 262 11.71 -16.83 -1.62
CA GLY A 262 12.93 -17.25 -2.29
C GLY A 262 14.15 -17.06 -1.39
N LYS A 263 15.33 -17.46 -1.90
CA LYS A 263 16.55 -17.36 -1.11
C LYS A 263 17.04 -15.91 -1.07
N THR A 264 16.84 -15.17 -2.15
CA THR A 264 17.53 -13.91 -2.41
C THR A 264 16.83 -12.73 -1.75
N CYS A 265 17.60 -11.78 -1.23
CA CYS A 265 17.12 -10.50 -0.71
C CYS A 265 18.12 -9.37 -0.99
N GLY A 266 17.69 -8.14 -0.72
CA GLY A 266 18.54 -6.97 -0.82
C GLY A 266 18.10 -5.82 0.07
N LEU A 267 19.06 -4.96 0.39
CA LEU A 267 18.89 -3.73 1.17
C LEU A 267 19.38 -2.54 0.33
N ILE A 268 18.45 -1.68 -0.08
CA ILE A 268 18.69 -0.64 -1.09
C ILE A 268 18.56 0.76 -0.44
N PRO A 269 19.62 1.58 -0.43
CA PRO A 269 19.67 2.89 0.21
C PRO A 269 19.04 3.99 -0.67
N VAL A 270 17.74 3.86 -0.95
CA VAL A 270 17.00 4.80 -1.81
C VAL A 270 16.86 6.19 -1.17
N ALA A 271 16.80 6.26 0.16
CA ALA A 271 16.71 7.53 0.90
C ALA A 271 18.03 8.32 0.95
N GLY A 272 19.14 7.74 0.49
CA GLY A 272 20.49 8.26 0.69
C GLY A 272 21.38 7.31 1.48
N ALA A 273 22.60 7.76 1.78
CA ALA A 273 23.58 6.94 2.49
C ALA A 273 23.09 6.57 3.90
N SER A 274 23.26 5.30 4.28
CA SER A 274 22.89 4.77 5.59
C SER A 274 24.02 3.94 6.19
N VAL A 275 24.05 3.82 7.52
CA VAL A 275 24.86 2.83 8.23
C VAL A 275 23.95 1.69 8.68
N ILE A 276 24.30 0.45 8.29
CA ILE A 276 23.46 -0.73 8.51
C ILE A 276 24.19 -1.83 9.27
N THR A 277 23.49 -2.44 10.21
CA THR A 277 23.87 -3.69 10.89
C THR A 277 22.77 -4.72 10.68
N THR A 278 23.11 -5.93 10.26
CA THR A 278 22.13 -7.01 10.03
C THR A 278 22.45 -8.25 10.85
N LYS A 279 21.42 -9.03 11.16
CA LYS A 279 21.55 -10.39 11.72
C LYS A 279 20.59 -11.33 11.01
N GLY A 280 21.07 -12.52 10.65
CA GLY A 280 20.25 -13.57 10.06
C GLY A 280 20.27 -13.63 8.53
N LEU A 281 21.12 -12.82 7.90
CA LEU A 281 21.47 -12.95 6.48
C LEU A 281 22.68 -13.87 6.31
N GLU A 282 22.93 -14.34 5.08
CA GLU A 282 24.17 -15.06 4.76
C GLU A 282 25.40 -14.15 4.89
N TRP A 283 25.28 -12.94 4.35
CA TRP A 283 26.30 -11.91 4.47
C TRP A 283 25.78 -10.84 5.43
N ASP A 284 25.90 -11.12 6.72
CA ASP A 284 25.58 -10.14 7.75
C ASP A 284 26.56 -8.96 7.71
N LEU A 285 26.03 -7.77 7.94
CA LEU A 285 26.76 -6.50 7.93
C LEU A 285 26.90 -5.96 9.34
N ASP A 286 28.05 -5.37 9.67
CA ASP A 286 28.32 -4.76 10.97
C ASP A 286 28.75 -3.30 10.79
N ALA A 287 27.86 -2.37 11.16
CA ALA A 287 28.05 -0.92 11.04
C ALA A 287 28.56 -0.49 9.64
N ALA A 288 28.06 -1.13 8.59
CA ALA A 288 28.53 -0.92 7.22
C ALA A 288 27.83 0.28 6.56
N GLU A 289 28.59 1.15 5.90
CA GLU A 289 28.02 2.23 5.07
C GLU A 289 27.46 1.65 3.76
N THR A 290 26.18 1.93 3.47
CA THR A 290 25.49 1.60 2.22
C THR A 290 25.04 2.89 1.51
N LYS A 291 25.29 2.99 0.20
CA LYS A 291 24.88 4.14 -0.63
C LYS A 291 24.92 3.81 -2.12
N PHE A 292 24.10 4.49 -2.91
CA PHE A 292 24.27 4.49 -4.37
C PHE A 292 25.64 5.06 -4.78
N GLY A 293 26.27 4.43 -5.76
CA GLY A 293 27.67 4.69 -6.13
C GLY A 293 28.71 4.07 -5.18
N GLY A 294 28.26 3.39 -4.13
CA GLY A 294 29.10 2.63 -3.18
C GLY A 294 28.59 1.19 -3.00
N MET A 295 28.66 0.70 -1.76
CA MET A 295 28.13 -0.61 -1.41
C MET A 295 26.60 -0.57 -1.37
N VAL A 296 25.96 -1.51 -2.05
CA VAL A 296 24.53 -1.81 -1.92
C VAL A 296 24.42 -3.31 -1.71
N SER A 297 23.71 -3.76 -0.68
CA SER A 297 23.57 -5.18 -0.38
C SER A 297 22.52 -5.79 -1.33
N THR A 298 22.96 -6.22 -2.50
CA THR A 298 22.14 -6.96 -3.48
C THR A 298 22.57 -8.42 -3.53
N SER A 299 21.64 -9.32 -3.85
CA SER A 299 21.90 -10.77 -3.91
C SER A 299 22.36 -11.35 -2.58
N ASN A 300 21.90 -10.77 -1.46
CA ASN A 300 22.09 -11.37 -0.15
C ASN A 300 21.12 -12.54 0.02
N HIS A 301 21.27 -13.38 1.05
CA HIS A 301 20.42 -14.55 1.25
C HIS A 301 19.75 -14.59 2.61
N LEU A 302 18.49 -15.01 2.61
CA LEU A 302 17.72 -15.37 3.79
C LEU A 302 18.16 -16.76 4.28
N THR A 303 18.84 -16.83 5.42
CA THR A 303 19.32 -18.11 6.00
C THR A 303 18.48 -18.59 7.18
N ARG A 304 17.59 -17.72 7.69
CA ARG A 304 16.76 -17.95 8.88
C ARG A 304 15.33 -17.50 8.61
N GLY A 305 14.41 -17.94 9.47
CA GLY A 305 13.00 -17.49 9.45
C GLY A 305 12.79 -16.06 9.98
N GLU A 306 13.87 -15.38 10.36
CA GLU A 306 13.85 -14.02 10.86
C GLU A 306 15.16 -13.31 10.49
N VAL A 307 15.05 -12.05 10.08
CA VAL A 307 16.17 -11.13 9.83
C VAL A 307 15.98 -9.89 10.68
N GLU A 308 17.06 -9.44 11.34
CA GLU A 308 17.11 -8.15 12.02
C GLU A 308 17.94 -7.17 11.20
N VAL A 309 17.45 -5.95 11.03
CA VAL A 309 18.15 -4.85 10.36
C VAL A 309 18.06 -3.61 11.23
N VAL A 310 19.21 -3.05 11.59
CA VAL A 310 19.33 -1.72 12.20
C VAL A 310 19.87 -0.79 11.13
N THR A 311 19.18 0.33 10.89
CA THR A 311 19.55 1.31 9.85
C THR A 311 19.44 2.74 10.36
N THR A 312 20.37 3.62 9.99
CA THR A 312 20.32 5.04 10.38
C THR A 312 19.38 5.87 9.51
N GLU A 313 19.16 5.45 8.27
CA GLU A 313 18.23 6.07 7.31
C GLU A 313 17.19 5.06 6.79
N PRO A 314 16.05 5.52 6.24
CA PRO A 314 15.08 4.62 5.64
C PRO A 314 15.70 3.78 4.52
N LEU A 315 15.36 2.50 4.50
CA LEU A 315 16.05 1.52 3.68
C LEU A 315 15.04 0.60 3.02
N LEU A 316 15.09 0.48 1.70
CA LEU A 316 14.20 -0.41 0.99
C LEU A 316 14.68 -1.85 1.20
N PHE A 317 13.83 -2.70 1.76
CA PHE A 317 14.09 -4.13 1.86
C PHE A 317 13.28 -4.86 0.80
N THR A 318 13.96 -5.69 0.01
CA THR A 318 13.33 -6.52 -1.01
C THR A 318 13.73 -7.97 -0.82
N MET A 319 12.80 -8.90 -0.99
CA MET A 319 13.08 -10.33 -1.01
C MET A 319 12.37 -11.02 -2.16
N GLU A 320 13.01 -12.05 -2.69
CA GLU A 320 12.53 -12.87 -3.79
C GLU A 320 11.26 -13.61 -3.38
N MET A 321 10.26 -13.63 -4.26
CA MET A 321 9.08 -14.48 -4.13
C MET A 321 9.45 -15.92 -4.48
N ARG A 322 9.00 -16.89 -3.68
CA ARG A 322 9.16 -18.28 -4.07
C ARG A 322 8.18 -18.62 -5.17
N LYS A 323 8.70 -18.95 -6.36
CA LYS A 323 7.88 -19.51 -7.43
C LYS A 323 7.30 -20.84 -7.00
N ALA A 324 5.98 -21.01 -7.17
CA ALA A 324 5.36 -22.32 -7.00
C ALA A 324 6.07 -23.33 -7.91
N ARG A 325 6.42 -24.51 -7.36
CA ARG A 325 6.93 -25.60 -8.21
C ARG A 325 5.86 -25.90 -9.26
N GLN A 326 6.25 -25.81 -10.54
CA GLN A 326 5.39 -26.13 -11.67
C GLN A 326 4.94 -27.59 -11.61
#